data_AF-A0AAD1R946-F1
#
_entry.id   AF-A0AAD1R946-F1
#
_cell.length_a   1.000
_cell.length_b   1.000
_cell.length_c   1.000
_cell.angle_alpha   90.00
_cell.angle_beta   90.00
_cell.angle_gamma   90.00
#
_symmetry.space_group_name_H-M   'P 1'
#
loop_
_entity.id
_entity.type
_entity.pdbx_description
1 polymer ?
#
loop_
_entity_poly.entity_id
_entity_poly.type
_entity_poly.pdbx_seq_one_letter_code
_entity_poly.pdbx_strand_id
1 'polypeptide(L)'
;MNKTGNSDTIVGLDLGNCSLNHLDFALNLTESLNVIDISQNPLVDLSQEIFRGLSGLWYIAVPLNLSCPGGNDTWGNVTKTSSALICQDQNSACGTTGNLTLLCPESSMCAPDGPGYTKCVCAPGFTGYKCLREVVILCQFWLCCRVPFPC
;
A
#
# COMPACT_ATOMS: atom_id res chain seq x y z
N MET A 1 -39.35 10.66 -5.65
CA MET A 1 -38.10 11.13 -5.00
C MET A 1 -37.15 9.95 -4.94
N ASN A 2 -36.12 9.96 -5.79
CA ASN A 2 -35.09 8.92 -5.85
C ASN A 2 -34.28 8.95 -4.55
N LYS A 3 -34.21 7.82 -3.85
CA LYS A 3 -33.13 7.60 -2.89
C LYS A 3 -31.84 7.48 -3.71
N THR A 4 -31.06 8.55 -3.76
CA THR A 4 -29.64 8.45 -4.09
C THR A 4 -29.05 7.41 -3.15
N GLY A 5 -28.61 6.27 -3.69
CA GLY A 5 -27.91 5.26 -2.93
C GLY A 5 -26.69 5.91 -2.30
N ASN A 6 -26.70 6.02 -0.98
CA ASN A 6 -25.52 6.36 -0.21
C ASN A 6 -24.51 5.24 -0.50
N SER A 7 -23.40 5.54 -1.18
CA SER A 7 -22.33 4.55 -1.29
C SER A 7 -21.71 4.44 0.10
N ASP A 8 -22.10 3.44 0.87
CA ASP A 8 -21.57 3.23 2.21
C ASP A 8 -20.07 2.95 2.09
N THR A 9 -19.25 3.95 2.43
CA THR A 9 -17.79 3.85 2.39
C THR A 9 -17.32 3.08 3.61
N ILE A 10 -16.66 1.94 3.39
CA ILE A 10 -16.07 1.15 4.48
C ILE A 10 -14.73 1.80 4.85
N VAL A 11 -14.63 2.25 6.11
CA VAL A 11 -13.43 2.91 6.65
C VAL A 11 -12.66 2.03 7.64
N GLY A 12 -13.26 0.94 8.11
CA GLY A 12 -12.65 0.02 9.06
C GLY A 12 -13.10 -1.43 8.86
N LEU A 13 -12.18 -2.35 9.10
CA LEU A 13 -12.39 -3.80 9.06
C LEU A 13 -11.90 -4.41 10.37
N ASP A 14 -12.80 -5.02 11.15
CA ASP A 14 -12.46 -5.74 12.38
C ASP A 14 -12.74 -7.23 12.18
N LEU A 15 -11.66 -8.01 12.17
CA LEU A 15 -11.60 -9.45 12.05
C LEU A 15 -10.75 -10.05 13.17
N GLY A 16 -10.63 -9.36 14.30
CA GLY A 16 -9.88 -9.85 15.46
C GLY A 16 -10.46 -11.16 16.01
N ASN A 17 -9.59 -12.09 16.40
CA ASN A 17 -9.98 -13.37 17.03
C ASN A 17 -11.05 -14.18 16.25
N CYS A 18 -10.98 -14.15 14.91
CA CYS A 18 -11.93 -14.84 14.03
C CYS A 18 -11.47 -16.25 13.62
N SER A 19 -10.39 -16.77 14.23
CA SER A 19 -9.76 -18.04 13.86
C SER A 19 -9.32 -18.12 12.38
N LEU A 20 -8.93 -16.98 11.79
CA LEU A 20 -8.45 -16.89 10.42
C LEU A 20 -7.06 -17.51 10.29
N ASN A 21 -6.91 -18.48 9.38
CA ASN A 21 -5.62 -19.11 9.08
C ASN A 21 -4.93 -18.48 7.87
N HIS A 22 -5.72 -17.84 7.00
CA HIS A 22 -5.26 -17.16 5.78
C HIS A 22 -6.10 -15.90 5.54
N LEU A 23 -5.49 -14.88 4.93
CA LEU A 23 -6.20 -13.75 4.33
C LEU A 23 -6.24 -13.98 2.81
N ASP A 24 -7.43 -13.91 2.22
CA ASP A 24 -7.65 -14.20 0.80
C ASP A 24 -7.92 -12.92 -0.01
N PHE A 25 -7.61 -12.97 -1.30
CA PHE A 25 -7.70 -11.89 -2.30
C PHE A 25 -9.14 -11.39 -2.56
N ALA A 26 -10.14 -11.97 -1.92
CA ALA A 26 -11.53 -11.54 -2.01
C ALA A 26 -11.83 -10.30 -1.15
N LEU A 27 -10.91 -9.89 -0.28
CA LEU A 27 -10.99 -8.59 0.37
C LEU A 27 -10.63 -7.52 -0.67
N ASN A 28 -11.63 -7.02 -1.39
CA ASN A 28 -11.49 -5.86 -2.26
C ASN A 28 -11.35 -4.60 -1.38
N LEU A 29 -10.22 -4.54 -0.66
CA LEU A 29 -9.91 -3.45 0.26
C LEU A 29 -9.79 -2.17 -0.58
N THR A 30 -10.48 -1.13 -0.16
CA THR A 30 -10.59 0.12 -0.90
C THR A 30 -9.59 1.14 -0.34
N GLU A 31 -9.20 2.13 -1.15
CA GLU A 31 -8.30 3.21 -0.68
C GLU A 31 -8.87 3.98 0.53
N SER A 32 -10.18 3.89 0.78
CA SER A 32 -10.87 4.51 1.92
C SER A 32 -10.77 3.73 3.24
N LEU A 33 -10.11 2.58 3.24
CA LEU A 33 -9.96 1.77 4.45
C LEU A 33 -8.77 2.28 5.28
N ASN A 34 -9.08 2.74 6.48
CA ASN A 34 -8.11 3.41 7.35
C ASN A 34 -7.74 2.58 8.59
N VAL A 35 -8.56 1.59 8.95
CA VAL A 35 -8.40 0.77 10.16
C VAL A 35 -8.58 -0.71 9.82
N ILE A 36 -7.62 -1.55 10.21
CA ILE A 36 -7.72 -3.00 10.08
C ILE A 36 -7.35 -3.66 11.42
N ASP A 37 -8.20 -4.54 11.94
CA ASP A 37 -7.84 -5.44 13.03
C ASP A 37 -7.92 -6.88 12.53
N ILE A 38 -6.78 -7.55 12.44
CA ILE A 38 -6.67 -8.99 12.17
C ILE A 38 -5.93 -9.70 13.30
N SER A 39 -5.85 -9.06 14.47
CA SER A 39 -5.12 -9.57 15.62
C SER A 39 -5.75 -10.84 16.19
N GLN A 40 -4.99 -11.54 17.04
CA GLN A 40 -5.47 -12.77 17.71
C GLN A 40 -5.95 -13.88 16.75
N ASN A 41 -5.52 -13.85 15.48
CA ASN A 41 -5.75 -14.94 14.53
C ASN A 41 -4.49 -15.81 14.39
N PRO A 42 -4.62 -17.11 14.09
CA PRO A 42 -3.50 -18.03 13.86
C PRO A 42 -2.82 -17.82 12.48
N LEU A 43 -2.62 -16.57 12.07
CA LEU A 43 -1.95 -16.25 10.80
C LEU A 43 -0.45 -16.48 10.93
N VAL A 44 0.12 -17.23 9.98
CA VAL A 44 1.55 -17.56 9.95
C VAL A 44 2.33 -16.59 9.05
N ASP A 45 1.67 -16.01 8.06
CA ASP A 45 2.25 -15.05 7.13
C ASP A 45 1.18 -14.07 6.62
N LEU A 46 1.62 -12.92 6.11
CA LEU A 46 0.81 -11.89 5.47
C LEU A 46 1.41 -11.55 4.11
N SER A 47 0.67 -11.86 3.03
CA SER A 47 1.04 -11.37 1.70
C SER A 47 0.97 -9.85 1.66
N GLN A 48 2.09 -9.21 1.36
CA GLN A 48 2.21 -7.76 1.34
C GLN A 48 1.33 -7.12 0.24
N GLU A 49 1.08 -7.85 -0.84
CA GLU A 49 0.25 -7.38 -1.96
C GLU A 49 -1.22 -7.12 -1.58
N ILE A 50 -1.72 -7.74 -0.51
CA ILE A 50 -3.10 -7.50 -0.02
C ILE A 50 -3.27 -6.05 0.46
N PHE A 51 -2.17 -5.42 0.91
CA PHE A 51 -2.18 -4.05 1.41
C PHE A 51 -1.87 -3.01 0.32
N ARG A 52 -1.63 -3.44 -0.92
CA ARG A 52 -1.46 -2.53 -2.05
C ARG A 52 -2.74 -1.72 -2.29
N GLY A 53 -2.57 -0.43 -2.55
CA GLY A 53 -3.67 0.53 -2.70
C GLY A 53 -4.15 1.13 -1.37
N LEU A 54 -3.78 0.58 -0.22
CA LEU A 54 -4.20 1.10 1.10
C LEU A 54 -3.35 2.30 1.56
N SER A 55 -3.28 3.31 0.70
CA SER A 55 -2.51 4.52 0.90
C SER A 55 -2.98 5.37 2.10
N GLY A 56 -4.22 5.16 2.57
CA GLY A 56 -4.81 5.84 3.73
C GLY A 56 -4.82 5.03 5.04
N LEU A 57 -4.18 3.85 5.08
CA LEU A 57 -4.20 2.99 6.27
C LEU A 57 -3.50 3.69 7.44
N TRP A 58 -4.25 4.02 8.48
CA TRP A 58 -3.77 4.72 9.67
C TRP A 58 -3.47 3.77 10.82
N TYR A 59 -4.19 2.66 10.89
CA TYR A 59 -4.09 1.69 11.97
C TYR A 59 -4.18 0.27 11.44
N ILE A 60 -3.25 -0.58 11.85
CA ILE A 60 -3.39 -2.03 11.71
C ILE A 60 -2.94 -2.76 12.98
N ALA A 61 -3.75 -3.71 13.44
CA ALA A 61 -3.38 -4.67 14.48
C ALA A 61 -3.18 -6.06 13.86
N VAL A 62 -2.00 -6.63 14.04
CA VAL A 62 -1.63 -7.97 13.52
C VAL A 62 -1.23 -8.92 14.65
N PRO A 63 -1.26 -10.24 14.43
CA PRO A 63 -0.75 -11.23 15.39
C PRO A 63 0.71 -10.97 15.79
N LEU A 64 1.07 -11.30 17.04
CA LEU A 64 2.38 -10.98 17.64
C LEU A 64 3.59 -11.63 16.96
N ASN A 65 3.38 -12.71 16.23
CA ASN A 65 4.39 -13.43 15.46
C ASN A 65 4.66 -12.81 14.08
N LEU A 66 3.87 -11.80 13.68
CA LEU A 66 3.98 -11.13 12.39
C LEU A 66 4.60 -9.73 12.54
N SER A 67 5.07 -9.19 11.42
CA SER A 67 5.56 -7.81 11.33
C SER A 67 4.49 -6.90 10.72
N CYS A 68 4.67 -5.59 10.89
CA CYS A 68 3.82 -4.61 10.22
C CYS A 68 3.92 -4.74 8.69
N PRO A 69 2.83 -4.53 7.94
CA PRO A 69 2.89 -4.50 6.48
C PRO A 69 3.89 -3.44 5.98
N GLY A 70 4.71 -3.78 4.99
CA GLY A 70 5.79 -2.95 4.51
C GLY A 70 7.03 -2.88 5.43
N GLY A 71 7.01 -3.57 6.58
CA GLY A 71 8.06 -3.52 7.60
C GLY A 71 7.76 -2.50 8.71
N ASN A 72 8.53 -2.50 9.79
CA ASN A 72 8.24 -1.60 10.92
C ASN A 72 8.61 -0.13 10.64
N ASP A 73 9.60 0.12 9.78
CA ASP A 73 10.09 1.47 9.45
C ASP A 73 9.11 2.27 8.57
N THR A 74 8.12 1.60 7.98
CA THR A 74 7.06 2.24 7.18
C THR A 74 5.94 2.81 8.04
N TRP A 75 6.02 2.69 9.37
CA TRP A 75 5.03 3.19 10.32
C TRP A 75 5.68 4.18 11.28
N GLY A 76 4.96 5.27 11.59
CA GLY A 76 5.42 6.27 12.55
C GLY A 76 5.42 5.75 13.98
N ASN A 77 4.53 4.80 14.30
CA ASN A 77 4.47 4.17 15.61
C ASN A 77 4.19 2.66 15.51
N VAL A 78 5.05 1.85 16.13
CA VAL A 78 4.86 0.40 16.25
C VAL A 78 4.87 0.03 17.73
N THR A 79 3.72 -0.44 18.23
CA THR A 79 3.53 -0.78 19.64
C THR A 79 3.19 -2.26 19.78
N LYS A 80 3.96 -2.98 20.59
CA LYS A 80 3.68 -4.38 20.94
C LYS A 80 2.85 -4.45 22.22
N THR A 81 1.68 -5.07 22.14
CA THR A 81 0.82 -5.34 23.30
C THR A 81 0.94 -6.80 23.75
N SER A 82 0.14 -7.22 24.74
CA SER A 82 0.06 -8.62 25.17
C SER A 82 -0.60 -9.55 24.14
N SER A 83 -1.32 -9.01 23.15
CA SER A 83 -2.10 -9.82 22.20
C SER A 83 -1.95 -9.44 20.72
N ALA A 84 -1.32 -8.31 20.42
CA ALA A 84 -1.17 -7.79 19.06
C ALA A 84 0.10 -6.96 18.88
N LEU A 85 0.62 -6.94 17.66
CA LEU A 85 1.51 -5.90 17.19
C LEU A 85 0.66 -4.83 16.49
N ILE A 86 0.72 -3.59 16.97
CA ILE A 86 -0.06 -2.46 16.47
C ILE A 86 0.87 -1.54 15.69
N CYS A 87 0.48 -1.20 14.46
CA CYS A 87 1.21 -0.32 13.56
C CYS A 87 0.31 0.88 13.23
N GLN A 88 0.81 2.09 13.46
CA GLN A 88 0.07 3.33 13.30
C GLN A 88 0.89 4.36 12.53
N ASP A 89 0.16 5.28 11.90
CA ASP A 89 0.71 6.46 11.23
C ASP A 89 1.60 6.02 10.05
N GLN A 90 1.00 5.36 9.05
CA GLN A 90 1.72 4.93 7.85
C GLN A 90 2.51 6.09 7.24
N ASN A 91 3.82 5.88 7.12
CA ASN A 91 4.72 6.81 6.46
C ASN A 91 4.53 6.73 4.95
N SER A 92 4.51 7.88 4.29
CA SER A 92 4.53 7.92 2.83
C SER A 92 5.89 7.45 2.32
N ALA A 93 5.88 6.41 1.49
CA ALA A 93 7.09 5.94 0.80
C ALA A 93 7.65 6.97 -0.21
N CYS A 94 6.90 8.05 -0.51
CA CYS A 94 7.35 9.14 -1.38
C CYS A 94 8.12 10.26 -0.64
N GLY A 95 8.37 10.12 0.66
CA GLY A 95 9.07 11.13 1.50
C GLY A 95 10.52 10.79 1.85
N THR A 96 11.00 9.59 1.53
CA THR A 96 12.36 9.14 1.86
C THR A 96 13.35 9.80 0.89
N THR A 97 14.39 10.42 1.45
CA THR A 97 15.44 11.27 0.85
C THR A 97 16.34 10.61 -0.21
N GLY A 98 15.80 9.76 -1.07
CA GLY A 98 16.46 9.25 -2.28
C GLY A 98 15.82 9.88 -3.50
N ASN A 99 16.55 10.78 -4.15
CA ASN A 99 16.29 11.42 -5.45
C ASN A 99 14.95 11.00 -6.12
N LEU A 100 13.91 11.83 -5.97
CA LEU A 100 12.56 11.63 -6.56
C LEU A 100 12.59 11.34 -8.07
N THR A 101 13.65 11.79 -8.76
CA THR A 101 13.97 11.53 -10.17
C THR A 101 14.28 10.07 -10.50
N LEU A 102 14.60 9.23 -9.51
CA LEU A 102 14.84 7.79 -9.71
C LEU A 102 13.55 6.97 -9.64
N LEU A 103 12.52 7.47 -8.93
CA LEU A 103 11.29 6.70 -8.70
C LEU A 103 10.29 6.87 -9.83
N CYS A 104 10.20 8.06 -10.42
CA CYS A 104 9.21 8.38 -11.43
C CYS A 104 9.79 9.23 -12.58
N PRO A 105 9.32 9.03 -13.83
CA PRO A 105 9.63 9.91 -14.97
C PRO A 105 9.32 11.39 -14.70
N GLU A 106 9.99 12.30 -15.41
CA GLU A 106 9.86 13.77 -15.25
C GLU A 106 8.40 14.28 -15.38
N SER A 107 7.57 13.63 -16.20
CA SER A 107 6.15 13.96 -16.40
C SER A 107 5.21 13.34 -15.36
N SER A 108 5.77 12.70 -14.34
CA SER A 108 5.02 11.99 -13.29
C SER A 108 5.59 12.32 -11.91
N MET A 109 4.82 12.02 -10.89
CA MET A 109 5.21 12.20 -9.51
C MET A 109 4.92 10.94 -8.71
N CYS A 110 5.70 10.73 -7.64
CA CYS A 110 5.48 9.65 -6.71
C CYS A 110 4.17 9.86 -5.94
N ALA A 111 3.38 8.80 -5.81
CA ALA A 111 2.25 8.69 -4.92
C ALA A 111 2.34 7.41 -4.08
N PRO A 112 1.84 7.41 -2.83
CA PRO A 112 1.78 6.20 -2.02
C PRO A 112 0.82 5.18 -2.63
N ASP A 113 1.16 3.89 -2.50
CA ASP A 113 0.33 2.77 -2.98
C ASP A 113 0.12 1.69 -1.90
N GLY A 114 0.10 2.11 -0.63
CA GLY A 114 -0.01 1.24 0.55
C GLY A 114 1.29 1.12 1.34
N PRO A 115 1.31 0.29 2.40
CA PRO A 115 2.44 0.22 3.33
C PRO A 115 3.72 -0.23 2.63
N GLY A 116 4.71 0.66 2.53
CA GLY A 116 5.97 0.38 1.84
C GLY A 116 5.91 0.35 0.31
N TYR A 117 4.77 0.73 -0.30
CA TYR A 117 4.59 0.75 -1.74
C TYR A 117 4.44 2.16 -2.30
N THR A 118 4.96 2.35 -3.51
CA THR A 118 4.85 3.58 -4.30
C THR A 118 4.29 3.28 -5.68
N LYS A 119 3.55 4.24 -6.25
CA LYS A 119 3.16 4.28 -7.65
C LYS A 119 3.51 5.63 -8.28
N CYS A 120 3.69 5.67 -9.58
CA CYS A 120 3.81 6.92 -10.31
C CYS A 120 2.45 7.35 -10.85
N VAL A 121 2.10 8.61 -10.66
CA VAL A 121 0.90 9.24 -11.20
C VAL A 121 1.30 10.44 -12.06
N CYS A 122 0.48 10.81 -13.05
CA CYS A 122 0.81 11.97 -13.88
C CYS A 122 0.95 13.23 -13.02
N ALA A 123 2.00 14.01 -13.30
CA ALA A 123 2.13 15.34 -12.73
C ALA A 123 0.99 16.25 -13.24
N PRO A 124 0.63 17.32 -12.50
CA PRO A 124 -0.39 18.26 -12.93
C PRO A 124 -0.14 18.78 -14.36
N GLY A 125 -1.17 18.73 -15.21
CA GLY A 125 -1.07 19.15 -16.62
C GLY A 125 -0.66 18.04 -17.59
N PHE A 126 -0.20 16.88 -17.12
CA PHE A 126 0.04 15.69 -17.93
C PHE A 126 -1.13 14.71 -17.80
N THR A 127 -1.52 14.08 -18.90
CA THR A 127 -2.63 13.12 -18.92
C THR A 127 -2.32 11.90 -19.78
N GLY A 128 -3.03 10.80 -19.49
CA GLY A 128 -2.88 9.53 -20.18
C GLY A 128 -1.59 8.79 -19.82
N TYR A 129 -1.46 7.59 -20.36
CA TYR A 129 -0.36 6.66 -20.03
C TYR A 129 1.04 7.17 -20.45
N LYS A 130 1.12 8.23 -21.27
CA LYS A 130 2.40 8.79 -21.76
C LYS A 130 3.21 9.46 -20.66
N CYS A 131 2.57 10.01 -19.65
CA CYS A 131 3.25 10.65 -18.51
C CYS A 131 4.06 9.65 -17.68
N LEU A 132 3.69 8.36 -17.74
CA LEU A 132 4.32 7.26 -17.03
C LEU A 132 5.41 6.56 -17.86
N ARG A 133 5.67 7.02 -19.10
CA ARG A 133 6.73 6.46 -19.93
C ARG A 133 8.07 7.00 -19.44
N GLU A 134 8.99 6.10 -19.09
CA GLU A 134 10.40 6.45 -19.01
C GLU A 134 10.88 6.90 -20.39
N VAL A 135 11.43 8.12 -20.49
CA VAL A 135 12.12 8.54 -21.70
C VAL A 135 13.52 7.95 -21.60
N VAL A 136 13.75 6.82 -22.27
CA VAL A 136 15.09 6.25 -22.41
C VAL A 136 15.94 7.21 -23.24
N ILE A 137 16.64 8.13 -22.59
CA ILE A 137 17.73 8.88 -23.21
C ILE A 137 19.02 8.10 -22.89
N LEU A 138 19.51 7.42 -23.93
CA LEU A 138 20.72 6.58 -24.00
C LEU A 138 20.55 5.11 -23.56
N CYS A 139 19.91 4.34 -24.43
CA CYS A 139 20.28 2.93 -24.60
C CYS A 139 21.63 2.86 -25.35
N GLN A 140 22.73 3.17 -24.67
CA GLN A 140 24.07 2.78 -25.11
C GLN A 140 24.65 1.84 -24.06
N PHE A 141 24.78 0.58 -24.46
CA PHE A 141 25.39 -0.55 -23.75
C PHE A 141 24.56 -1.20 -22.61
N TRP A 142 23.77 -2.21 -23.02
CA TRP A 142 23.45 -3.46 -22.30
C TRP A 142 23.26 -3.35 -20.78
N LEU A 143 22.10 -2.89 -20.31
CA LEU A 143 21.44 -3.32 -19.05
C LEU A 143 20.09 -2.60 -18.91
N CYS A 144 19.10 -2.96 -19.72
CA CYS A 144 17.70 -2.68 -19.39
C CYS A 144 17.21 -3.79 -18.47
N CYS A 145 17.06 -3.50 -17.18
CA CYS A 145 16.34 -4.37 -16.27
C CYS A 145 14.87 -4.44 -16.69
N ARG A 146 14.49 -5.64 -17.14
CA ARG A 146 13.16 -6.27 -17.05
C ARG A 146 12.19 -5.57 -16.11
N VAL A 147 11.06 -5.11 -16.67
CA VAL A 147 9.76 -5.28 -16.02
C VAL A 147 8.85 -6.02 -17.00
N PRO A 148 8.45 -7.27 -16.73
CA PRO A 148 7.45 -7.95 -17.54
C PRO A 148 6.08 -7.52 -17.00
N PHE A 149 5.42 -6.56 -17.65
CA PHE A 149 3.97 -6.46 -17.52
C PHE A 149 3.34 -7.29 -18.66
N PRO A 150 2.44 -8.24 -18.36
CA PRO A 150 1.70 -8.94 -19.40
C PRO A 150 0.69 -7.97 -20.03
N CYS A 151 0.59 -8.03 -21.36
CA CYS A 151 -0.48 -7.41 -22.13
C CYS A 151 -1.83 -8.05 -21.82
#